data_AF-A0A0V0QRY0-F1
#
_entry.id   AF-A0A0V0QRY0-F1
#
_cell.length_a   1.000
_cell.length_b   1.000
_cell.length_c   1.000
_cell.angle_alpha   90.00
_cell.angle_beta   90.00
_cell.angle_gamma   90.00
#
_symmetry.space_group_name_H-M   'P 1'
#
loop_
_entity.id
_entity.type
_entity.pdbx_description
1 polymer ?
#
loop_
_entity_poly.entity_id
_entity_poly.type
_entity_poly.pdbx_seq_one_letter_code
_entity_poly.pdbx_strand_id
1 'polypeptide(L)'
;MEELLQDNCLEEKDNLLEQIQSHLKNKITKVHTDIPQHFVCPITYDILDYGVTAESGFTYKDEKILREHFVKNGNRDPMTRDALNANIIIQNQAIQQAVADYKDKNPQYYEADNFGDDDELL
;
A
#
# COMPACT_ATOMS: atom_id res chain seq x y z
N MET A 1 2.29 -5.03 -48.80
CA MET A 1 3.59 -4.78 -48.13
C MET A 1 3.39 -3.93 -46.87
N GLU A 2 2.44 -2.98 -46.86
CA GLU A 2 2.01 -2.24 -45.66
C GLU A 2 1.29 -3.10 -44.60
N GLU A 3 0.42 -4.05 -44.98
CA GLU A 3 -0.29 -4.91 -44.00
C GLU A 3 0.67 -5.75 -43.13
N LEU A 4 1.72 -6.33 -43.72
CA LEU A 4 2.72 -7.15 -43.00
C LEU A 4 3.56 -6.34 -41.99
N LEU A 5 3.70 -5.03 -42.17
CA LEU A 5 4.38 -4.15 -41.22
C LEU A 5 3.48 -3.77 -40.04
N GLN A 6 2.17 -3.75 -40.25
CA GLN A 6 1.18 -3.38 -39.25
C GLN A 6 0.86 -4.54 -38.29
N ASP A 7 0.83 -5.77 -38.81
CA ASP A 7 0.62 -6.98 -38.01
C ASP A 7 1.79 -7.25 -37.05
N ASN A 8 3.03 -7.03 -37.50
CA ASN A 8 4.23 -7.21 -36.66
C ASN A 8 4.29 -6.21 -35.49
N CYS A 9 3.85 -4.97 -35.71
CA CYS A 9 3.77 -3.95 -34.65
C CYS A 9 2.66 -4.24 -33.62
N LEU A 10 1.59 -4.93 -34.03
CA LEU A 10 0.51 -5.36 -33.14
C LEU A 10 0.99 -6.51 -32.22
N GLU A 11 1.68 -7.49 -32.79
CA GLU A 11 2.22 -8.64 -32.07
C GLU A 11 3.35 -8.24 -31.09
N GLU A 12 4.19 -7.27 -31.47
CA GLU A 12 5.18 -6.66 -30.56
C GLU A 12 4.50 -5.93 -29.38
N LYS A 13 3.38 -5.25 -29.61
CA LYS A 13 2.62 -4.56 -28.55
C LYS A 13 1.98 -5.54 -27.58
N ASP A 14 1.41 -6.64 -28.07
CA ASP A 14 0.77 -7.65 -27.24
C ASP A 14 1.80 -8.37 -26.35
N ASN A 15 2.97 -8.70 -26.91
CA ASN A 15 4.09 -9.26 -26.13
C ASN A 15 4.59 -8.28 -25.05
N LEU A 16 4.73 -7.00 -25.38
CA LEU A 16 5.13 -5.99 -24.40
C LEU A 16 4.08 -5.83 -23.29
N LEU A 17 2.78 -5.84 -23.64
CA LEU A 17 1.69 -5.83 -22.68
C LEU A 17 1.74 -7.03 -21.74
N GLU A 18 2.00 -8.22 -22.26
CA GLU A 18 2.09 -9.45 -21.47
C GLU A 18 3.32 -9.45 -20.54
N GLN A 19 4.46 -8.93 -21.02
CA GLN A 19 5.66 -8.73 -20.21
C GLN A 19 5.45 -7.71 -19.08
N ILE A 20 4.79 -6.59 -19.36
CA ILE A 20 4.44 -5.58 -18.36
C ILE A 20 3.46 -6.17 -17.34
N GLN A 21 2.42 -6.87 -17.81
CA GLN A 21 1.42 -7.51 -16.94
C GLN A 21 2.05 -8.55 -16.01
N SER A 22 2.98 -9.38 -16.52
CA SER A 22 3.67 -10.38 -15.69
C SER A 22 4.57 -9.75 -14.62
N HIS A 23 5.32 -8.70 -14.95
CA HIS A 23 6.13 -7.96 -13.99
C HIS A 23 5.28 -7.26 -12.92
N LEU A 24 4.19 -6.61 -13.34
CA LEU A 24 3.25 -5.96 -12.42
C LEU A 24 2.57 -7.00 -11.53
N LYS A 25 2.11 -8.12 -12.08
CA LYS A 25 1.48 -9.20 -11.31
C LYS A 25 2.43 -9.72 -10.24
N ASN A 26 3.67 -10.05 -10.58
CA ASN A 26 4.66 -10.54 -9.62
C ASN A 26 5.00 -9.52 -8.51
N LYS A 27 5.09 -8.24 -8.85
CA LYS A 27 5.35 -7.16 -7.88
C LYS A 27 4.16 -6.91 -6.96
N ILE A 28 2.93 -6.95 -7.50
CA ILE A 28 1.69 -6.76 -6.73
C ILE A 28 1.38 -8.00 -5.87
N THR A 29 1.59 -9.21 -6.39
CA THR A 29 1.25 -10.46 -5.68
C THR A 29 2.15 -10.74 -4.49
N LYS A 30 3.41 -10.28 -4.53
CA LYS A 30 4.32 -10.45 -3.39
C LYS A 30 3.97 -9.58 -2.18
N VAL A 31 3.32 -8.43 -2.40
CA VAL A 31 3.20 -7.40 -1.36
C VAL A 31 1.79 -7.33 -0.75
N HIS A 32 0.72 -7.68 -1.50
CA HIS A 32 -0.64 -7.37 -1.03
C HIS A 32 -1.71 -8.45 -1.15
N THR A 33 -1.54 -9.54 -1.91
CA THR A 33 -2.64 -10.52 -2.08
C THR A 33 -2.95 -11.33 -0.84
N ASP A 34 -1.98 -11.50 0.07
CA ASP A 34 -2.11 -12.42 1.21
C ASP A 34 -2.23 -11.71 2.57
N ILE A 35 -1.98 -10.40 2.63
CA ILE A 35 -2.16 -9.61 3.86
C ILE A 35 -3.65 -9.28 4.00
N PRO A 36 -4.29 -9.62 5.14
CA PRO A 36 -5.68 -9.27 5.38
C PRO A 36 -5.90 -7.76 5.26
N GLN A 37 -6.94 -7.35 4.51
CA GLN A 37 -7.21 -5.94 4.19
C GLN A 37 -7.35 -5.05 5.44
N HIS A 38 -7.84 -5.60 6.56
CA HIS A 38 -7.99 -4.86 7.82
C HIS A 38 -6.66 -4.55 8.52
N PHE A 39 -5.53 -5.11 8.06
CA PHE A 39 -4.19 -4.72 8.48
C PHE A 39 -3.55 -3.69 7.56
N VAL A 40 -4.23 -3.24 6.51
CA VAL A 40 -3.68 -2.34 5.50
C VAL A 40 -4.26 -0.94 5.67
N CYS A 41 -3.38 0.06 5.63
CA CYS A 41 -3.75 1.46 5.66
C CYS A 41 -4.51 1.84 4.38
N PRO A 42 -5.69 2.48 4.47
CA PRO A 42 -6.46 2.86 3.29
C PRO A 42 -5.85 4.03 2.49
N ILE A 43 -4.89 4.76 3.05
CA ILE A 43 -4.20 5.85 2.35
C ILE A 43 -2.91 5.36 1.70
N THR A 44 -2.02 4.76 2.50
CA THR A 44 -0.66 4.41 2.04
C THR A 44 -0.57 3.01 1.45
N TYR A 45 -1.58 2.18 1.69
CA TYR A 45 -1.58 0.75 1.36
C TYR A 45 -0.48 -0.06 2.09
N ASP A 46 0.18 0.52 3.08
CA ASP A 46 1.13 -0.22 3.93
C ASP A 46 0.44 -0.87 5.12
N ILE A 47 1.12 -1.85 5.73
CA ILE A 47 0.64 -2.50 6.95
C ILE A 47 0.60 -1.55 8.15
N LEU A 48 -0.41 -1.70 9.01
CA LEU A 48 -0.73 -0.84 10.16
C LEU A 48 0.16 -1.09 11.40
N ASP A 49 1.50 -1.11 11.22
CA ASP A 49 2.48 -1.33 12.30
C ASP A 49 2.36 -0.36 13.47
N TYR A 50 1.99 0.89 13.17
CA TYR A 50 1.85 1.96 14.14
C TYR A 50 0.46 2.61 14.03
N GLY A 51 -0.56 1.82 13.69
CA GLY A 51 -1.87 2.32 13.32
C GLY A 51 -2.50 3.28 14.35
N VAL A 52 -3.08 4.37 13.87
CA VAL A 52 -3.84 5.36 14.65
C VAL A 52 -5.27 5.44 14.17
N THR A 53 -6.22 5.56 15.10
CA THR A 53 -7.65 5.66 14.84
C THR A 53 -8.11 7.11 14.94
N ALA A 54 -8.82 7.58 13.91
CA ALA A 54 -9.51 8.87 13.91
C ALA A 54 -10.84 8.78 14.66
N GLU A 55 -11.46 9.92 14.98
CA GLU A 55 -12.78 10.00 15.61
C GLU A 55 -13.88 9.22 14.86
N SER A 56 -13.75 9.06 13.54
CA SER A 56 -14.64 8.25 12.70
C SER A 56 -14.58 6.74 12.97
N GLY A 57 -13.57 6.26 13.71
CA GLY A 57 -13.30 4.84 13.94
C GLY A 57 -12.42 4.17 12.88
N PHE A 58 -12.06 4.87 11.80
CA PHE A 58 -11.11 4.35 10.81
C PHE A 58 -9.67 4.45 11.28
N THR A 59 -8.85 3.47 10.91
CA THR A 59 -7.44 3.38 11.30
C THR A 59 -6.52 3.63 10.11
N TYR A 60 -5.46 4.41 10.34
CA TYR A 60 -4.49 4.86 9.35
C TYR A 60 -3.07 4.55 9.81
N LYS A 61 -2.11 4.50 8.88
CA LYS A 61 -0.72 4.06 9.11
C LYS A 61 -0.09 4.68 10.36
N ASP A 62 -0.18 6.00 10.47
CA ASP A 62 0.29 6.78 11.61
C ASP A 62 -0.37 8.17 11.61
N GLU A 63 -0.07 8.95 12.65
CA GLU A 63 -0.55 10.32 12.82
C GLU A 63 -0.04 11.27 11.74
N LYS A 64 1.19 11.08 11.25
CA LYS A 64 1.82 11.94 10.24
C LYS A 64 1.03 11.87 8.93
N ILE A 65 0.69 10.67 8.46
CA ILE A 65 -0.11 10.45 7.25
C ILE A 65 -1.47 11.15 7.36
N LEU A 66 -2.14 11.02 8.51
CA LEU A 66 -3.44 11.64 8.71
C LEU A 66 -3.35 13.18 8.78
N ARG A 67 -2.30 13.71 9.41
CA ARG A 67 -2.05 15.16 9.45
C ARG A 67 -1.71 15.74 8.08
N GLU A 68 -0.92 15.04 7.27
CA GLU A 68 -0.64 15.42 5.89
C GLU A 68 -1.92 15.48 5.05
N HIS A 69 -2.85 14.53 5.26
CA HIS A 69 -4.17 14.59 4.63
C HIS A 69 -4.94 15.85 5.07
N PHE A 70 -4.96 16.17 6.37
CA PHE A 70 -5.66 17.34 6.89
C PHE A 70 -5.15 18.65 6.30
N VAL A 71 -3.83 18.78 6.12
CA VAL A 71 -3.23 19.97 5.49
C VAL A 71 -3.70 20.13 4.04
N LYS A 72 -3.86 19.04 3.30
CA LYS A 72 -4.21 19.06 1.88
C LYS A 72 -5.72 19.20 1.63
N ASN A 73 -6.54 18.55 2.44
CA ASN A 73 -7.98 18.36 2.18
C ASN A 73 -8.89 18.97 3.26
N GLY A 74 -8.31 19.63 4.26
CA GLY A 74 -9.01 20.05 5.48
C GLY A 74 -9.22 18.90 6.46
N ASN A 75 -9.73 19.22 7.64
CA ASN A 75 -9.99 18.26 8.71
C ASN A 75 -11.20 17.37 8.37
N ARG A 76 -11.00 16.44 7.44
CA ARG A 76 -11.99 15.48 6.97
C ARG A 76 -11.42 14.09 7.01
N ASP A 77 -12.29 13.12 7.18
CA ASP A 77 -11.91 11.71 7.16
C ASP A 77 -11.59 11.25 5.73
N PRO A 78 -10.42 10.64 5.48
CA PRO A 78 -10.04 10.14 4.17
C PRO A 78 -11.03 9.15 3.54
N MET A 79 -11.74 8.36 4.35
CA MET A 79 -12.65 7.30 3.87
C MET A 79 -14.07 7.83 3.64
N THR A 80 -14.61 8.55 4.61
CA THR A 80 -16.02 9.00 4.62
C THR A 80 -16.20 10.41 4.07
N ARG A 81 -15.15 11.22 4.07
CA ARG A 81 -15.15 12.67 3.75
C ARG A 81 -15.93 13.55 4.74
N ASP A 82 -16.39 12.96 5.83
CA ASP A 82 -17.04 13.68 6.92
C ASP A 82 -16.03 14.55 7.68
N ALA A 83 -16.52 15.61 8.33
CA ALA A 83 -15.66 16.48 9.13
C ALA A 83 -15.13 15.72 10.35
N LEU A 84 -13.85 15.92 10.68
CA LEU A 84 -13.18 15.32 11.82
C LEU A 84 -12.64 16.37 12.78
N ASN A 85 -12.59 16.04 14.07
CA ASN A 85 -11.73 16.76 15.01
C ASN A 85 -10.28 16.28 14.87
N ALA A 86 -9.42 17.10 14.26
CA ALA A 86 -8.00 16.80 14.03
C ALA A 86 -7.14 16.62 15.31
N ASN A 87 -7.72 16.88 16.49
CA ASN A 87 -7.07 16.63 17.78
C ASN A 87 -7.41 15.24 18.35
N ILE A 88 -8.40 14.54 17.80
CA ILE A 88 -8.80 13.19 18.22
C ILE A 88 -8.14 12.19 17.28
N ILE A 89 -6.89 11.86 17.60
CA ILE A 89 -6.12 10.81 16.95
C ILE A 89 -5.60 9.92 18.07
N ILE A 90 -6.01 8.66 18.08
CA ILE A 90 -5.75 7.73 19.18
C ILE A 90 -4.91 6.57 18.64
N GLN A 91 -3.79 6.25 19.29
CA GLN A 91 -3.02 5.07 18.92
C GLN A 91 -3.83 3.79 19.12
N ASN A 92 -3.93 2.95 18.09
CA ASN A 92 -4.69 1.72 18.14
C ASN A 92 -3.78 0.57 18.59
N GLN A 93 -3.63 0.37 19.90
CA GLN A 93 -2.79 -0.69 20.45
C GLN A 93 -3.24 -2.10 20.02
N ALA A 94 -4.55 -2.30 19.83
CA ALA A 94 -5.10 -3.58 19.42
C ALA A 94 -4.69 -3.95 17.98
N ILE A 95 -4.70 -2.98 17.05
CA ILE A 95 -4.24 -3.26 15.68
C ILE A 95 -2.74 -3.54 15.66
N GLN A 96 -1.94 -2.83 16.45
CA GLN A 96 -0.48 -3.01 16.50
C GLN A 96 -0.13 -4.41 16.99
N GLN A 97 -0.79 -4.88 18.05
CA GLN A 97 -0.61 -6.24 18.56
C GLN A 97 -1.08 -7.29 17.55
N ALA A 98 -2.25 -7.11 16.94
CA ALA A 98 -2.78 -8.05 15.96
C ALA A 98 -1.91 -8.16 14.69
N VAL A 99 -1.36 -7.03 14.24
CA VAL A 99 -0.39 -6.98 13.14
C VAL A 99 0.90 -7.66 13.52
N ALA A 100 1.46 -7.41 14.72
CA ALA A 100 2.66 -8.08 15.19
C ALA A 100 2.49 -9.61 15.24
N ASP A 101 1.39 -10.09 15.83
CA ASP A 101 1.04 -11.51 15.87
C ASP A 101 0.88 -12.11 14.47
N TYR A 102 0.38 -11.33 13.51
CA TYR A 102 0.26 -11.75 12.11
C TYR A 102 1.64 -11.85 11.44
N LYS A 103 2.52 -10.88 11.67
CA LYS A 103 3.89 -10.87 11.16
C LYS A 103 4.69 -12.07 11.66
N ASP A 104 4.59 -12.38 12.95
CA ASP A 104 5.28 -13.52 13.57
C ASP A 104 4.85 -14.85 12.96
N LYS A 105 3.59 -14.98 12.54
CA LYS A 105 3.04 -16.18 11.89
C LYS A 105 3.32 -16.24 10.39
N ASN A 106 3.69 -15.12 9.77
CA ASN A 106 3.88 -15.00 8.33
C ASN A 106 5.17 -14.23 7.98
N PRO A 107 6.35 -14.67 8.45
CA PRO A 107 7.61 -13.96 8.23
C PRO A 107 7.96 -13.77 6.75
N GLN A 108 7.47 -14.65 5.86
CA GLN A 108 7.72 -14.61 4.42
C GLN A 108 7.29 -13.30 3.73
N TYR A 109 6.38 -12.52 4.33
CA TYR A 109 5.97 -11.21 3.78
C TYR A 109 6.84 -10.04 4.27
N TYR A 110 7.73 -10.27 5.22
CA TYR A 110 8.47 -9.20 5.93
C TYR A 110 9.98 -9.40 5.98
N GLU A 111 10.50 -10.58 5.58
CA GLU A 111 11.95 -10.83 5.55
C GLU A 111 12.69 -10.14 4.38
N ALA A 112 11.97 -9.68 3.35
CA ALA A 112 12.57 -9.11 2.13
C ALA A 112 13.06 -7.66 2.28
N ASP A 113 12.67 -6.95 3.33
CA ASP A 113 13.10 -5.56 3.59
C ASP A 113 14.51 -5.50 4.24
N ASN A 114 15.16 -6.65 4.45
CA ASN A 114 16.55 -6.75 4.94
C ASN A 114 17.60 -6.88 3.83
N PHE A 115 17.22 -6.82 2.55
CA PHE A 115 18.20 -6.50 1.52
C PHE A 115 18.49 -5.01 1.66
N GLY A 116 19.63 -4.72 2.28
CA GLY A 116 20.10 -3.37 2.52
C GLY A 116 20.04 -2.51 1.26
N ASP A 117 20.03 -1.21 1.49
CA ASP A 117 20.26 -0.18 0.50
C ASP A 117 21.59 -0.44 -0.25
N ASP A 118 21.60 -1.40 -1.18
CA ASP A 118 22.70 -1.65 -2.12
C ASP A 118 22.63 -0.66 -3.31
N ASP A 119 21.79 0.37 -3.22
CA ASP A 119 21.77 1.53 -4.12
C ASP A 119 22.76 2.64 -3.68
N GLU A 120 23.70 2.33 -2.78
CA GLU A 120 24.95 3.09 -2.63
C GLU A 120 26.08 2.40 -3.40
N LEU A 121 25.95 2.27 -4.73
CA LEU A 121 27.06 2.12 -5.67
C LEU A 121 26.55 2.30 -7.12
N LEU A 122 26.50 3.56 -7.58
CA LEU A 122 27.02 4.02 -8.89
C LEU A 122 26.96 5.55 -8.98
#